data_AF-A0A0G9MMK1-F1
#
_entry.id   AF-A0A0G9MMK1-F1
#
_cell.length_a   1.000
_cell.length_b   1.000
_cell.length_c   1.000
_cell.angle_alpha   90.00
_cell.angle_beta   90.00
_cell.angle_gamma   90.00
#
_symmetry.space_group_name_H-M   'P 1'
#
loop_
_entity.id
_entity.type
_entity.pdbx_description
1 polymer ?
#
loop_
_entity_poly.entity_id
_entity_poly.type
_entity_poly.pdbx_seq_one_letter_code
_entity_poly.pdbx_strand_id
1 'polypeptide(L)'
;MKWLRAFHANLFRYAKKYLSDQKDEKSLEWARKQLREAVDYYKSYKWFAEVTVKGCDAKRAEDAAYELATSALDCLYFLIGRQGTYRVEIGRFKLASDNRALAWVSPDNSLMVQTSYGSLDAMGFKDGWSKDLQRPDVKESLDLIRTVIEAKADLRIRRPLANRFLEAARWFGEGVRDRKSHSKIVKFITAIERLVVAGKSDDISETVATRVADLTIESDDVADWERKKACVKKAYGVRSDLVHGSVSPFSDSVLKSVSSCGDLAEETLYTILHRIRKDGLIAPDVSEKQYAEWLEGVRHWVTDIHGRHQSENS
;
A
#
# COMPACT_ATOMS: atom_id res chain seq x y z
N MET A 1 13.10 6.71 21.28
CA MET A 1 12.94 7.53 22.51
C MET A 1 12.64 9.02 22.27
N LYS A 2 13.22 9.73 21.29
CA LYS A 2 12.87 11.14 21.01
C LYS A 2 11.41 11.35 20.53
N TRP A 3 10.88 10.43 19.72
CA TRP A 3 9.51 10.51 19.17
C TRP A 3 8.40 10.34 20.21
N LEU A 4 8.56 9.41 21.16
CA LEU A 4 7.67 9.25 22.32
C LEU A 4 7.64 10.53 23.18
N ARG A 5 8.76 11.25 23.32
CA ARG A 5 8.80 12.53 24.05
C ARG A 5 8.06 13.65 23.32
N ALA A 6 8.16 13.72 21.99
CA ALA A 6 7.46 14.74 21.18
C ALA A 6 5.94 14.50 21.13
N PHE A 7 5.51 13.25 20.91
CA PHE A 7 4.10 12.87 20.98
C PHE A 7 3.52 13.14 22.37
N HIS A 8 4.23 12.75 23.45
CA HIS A 8 3.82 13.10 24.80
C HIS A 8 3.75 14.62 24.99
N ALA A 9 4.73 15.41 24.54
CA ALA A 9 4.70 16.87 24.70
C ALA A 9 3.50 17.54 24.01
N ASN A 10 3.17 17.13 22.78
CA ASN A 10 1.99 17.62 22.07
C ASN A 10 0.69 17.14 22.72
N LEU A 11 0.59 15.86 23.06
CA LEU A 11 -0.57 15.29 23.76
C LEU A 11 -0.80 15.97 25.11
N PHE A 12 0.25 16.23 25.89
CA PHE A 12 0.18 16.98 27.14
C PHE A 12 -0.28 18.42 26.92
N ARG A 13 0.19 19.10 25.88
CA ARG A 13 -0.25 20.45 25.52
C ARG A 13 -1.75 20.48 25.18
N TYR A 14 -2.21 19.56 24.34
CA TYR A 14 -3.62 19.47 23.96
C TYR A 14 -4.50 19.01 25.11
N ALA A 15 -4.04 18.07 25.93
CA ALA A 15 -4.71 17.63 27.15
C ALA A 15 -4.89 18.77 28.14
N LYS A 16 -3.84 19.59 28.37
CA LYS A 16 -3.91 20.75 29.26
C LYS A 16 -4.97 21.75 28.79
N LYS A 17 -5.02 22.01 27.48
CA LYS A 17 -6.05 22.87 26.87
C LYS A 17 -7.45 22.25 27.00
N TYR A 18 -7.60 20.98 26.66
CA TYR A 18 -8.88 20.26 26.77
C TYR A 18 -9.45 20.29 28.19
N LEU A 19 -8.59 20.15 29.20
CA LEU A 19 -8.98 20.26 30.60
C LEU A 19 -9.30 21.70 31.02
N SER A 20 -8.59 22.70 30.50
CA SER A 20 -8.88 24.11 30.82
C SER A 20 -10.17 24.63 30.20
N ASP A 21 -10.65 23.99 29.13
CA ASP A 21 -11.87 24.37 28.42
C ASP A 21 -13.16 23.86 29.12
N GLN A 22 -13.03 23.06 30.19
CA GLN A 22 -14.16 22.54 30.95
C GLN A 22 -14.73 23.60 31.90
N LYS A 23 -16.05 23.80 31.85
CA LYS A 23 -16.73 24.93 32.52
C LYS A 23 -17.15 24.66 33.96
N ASP A 24 -17.27 23.39 34.34
CA ASP A 24 -17.69 22.97 35.67
C ASP A 24 -16.92 21.74 36.16
N GLU A 25 -17.00 21.50 37.47
CA GLU A 25 -16.22 20.48 38.15
C GLU A 25 -16.59 19.05 37.74
N LYS A 26 -17.88 18.78 37.44
CA LYS A 26 -18.33 17.46 36.96
C LYS A 26 -17.78 17.19 35.56
N SER A 27 -17.86 18.16 34.65
CA SER A 27 -17.25 18.05 33.32
C SER A 27 -15.73 17.89 33.37
N LEU A 28 -15.06 18.57 34.30
CA LEU A 28 -13.62 18.43 34.51
C LEU A 28 -13.23 17.03 35.02
N GLU A 29 -13.96 16.48 35.99
CA GLU A 29 -13.75 15.11 36.47
C GLU A 29 -13.96 14.08 35.37
N TRP A 30 -15.04 14.22 34.60
CA TRP A 30 -15.33 13.34 33.47
C TRP A 30 -14.23 13.44 32.39
N ALA A 31 -13.79 14.65 32.04
CA ALA A 31 -12.72 14.88 31.08
C ALA A 31 -11.38 14.27 31.54
N ARG A 32 -11.05 14.36 32.84
CA ARG A 32 -9.88 13.70 33.43
C ARG A 32 -9.95 12.18 33.32
N LYS A 33 -11.14 11.61 33.58
CA LYS A 33 -11.37 10.17 33.44
C LYS A 33 -11.17 9.71 31.99
N GLN A 34 -11.82 10.39 31.04
CA GLN A 34 -11.70 10.07 29.60
C GLN A 34 -10.26 10.19 29.10
N LEU A 35 -9.54 11.24 29.50
CA LEU A 35 -8.14 11.41 29.13
C LEU A 35 -7.25 10.29 29.70
N ARG A 36 -7.50 9.86 30.94
CA ARG A 36 -6.77 8.75 31.56
C ARG A 36 -7.01 7.44 30.79
N GLU A 37 -8.26 7.13 30.49
CA GLU A 37 -8.65 5.96 29.69
C GLU A 37 -7.99 5.98 28.31
N ALA A 38 -7.98 7.12 27.63
CA ALA A 38 -7.33 7.31 26.34
C ALA A 38 -5.80 7.14 26.43
N VAL A 39 -5.15 7.74 27.43
CA VAL A 39 -3.70 7.60 27.65
C VAL A 39 -3.34 6.13 27.95
N ASP A 40 -4.11 5.44 28.77
CA ASP A 40 -3.87 4.03 29.09
C ASP A 40 -4.12 3.09 27.90
N TYR A 41 -5.03 3.47 26.99
CA TYR A 41 -5.16 2.83 25.69
C TYR A 41 -3.94 3.10 24.80
N TYR A 42 -3.51 4.36 24.68
CA TYR A 42 -2.40 4.71 23.78
C TYR A 42 -1.05 4.14 24.22
N LYS A 43 -0.80 4.01 25.54
CA LYS A 43 0.45 3.42 26.07
C LYS A 43 0.79 2.03 25.53
N SER A 44 -0.19 1.25 25.02
CA SER A 44 0.10 -0.05 24.43
C SER A 44 0.69 0.02 23.02
N TYR A 45 0.71 1.18 22.37
CA TYR A 45 1.26 1.35 21.03
C TYR A 45 2.69 1.89 21.08
N LYS A 46 3.57 1.27 20.28
CA LYS A 46 4.98 1.70 20.16
C LYS A 46 5.16 2.94 19.26
N TRP A 47 4.22 3.16 18.34
CA TRP A 47 4.29 4.20 17.32
C TRP A 47 2.96 4.94 17.22
N PHE A 48 3.04 6.23 16.90
CA PHE A 48 1.89 7.08 16.65
C PHE A 48 2.10 7.81 15.33
N ALA A 49 1.07 7.84 14.50
CA ALA A 49 1.01 8.73 13.35
C ALA A 49 0.30 10.02 13.79
N GLU A 50 1.03 11.13 13.81
CA GLU A 50 0.44 12.46 13.93
C GLU A 50 0.26 13.02 12.52
N VAL A 51 -0.97 13.39 12.17
CA VAL A 51 -1.31 13.92 10.86
C VAL A 51 -2.08 15.22 10.98
N THR A 52 -1.96 16.07 9.97
CA THR A 52 -2.75 17.30 9.85
C THR A 52 -3.48 17.25 8.52
N VAL A 53 -4.82 17.27 8.58
CA VAL A 53 -5.67 17.33 7.40
C VAL A 53 -6.27 18.73 7.28
N LYS A 54 -6.20 19.30 6.07
CA LYS A 54 -6.78 20.60 5.73
C LYS A 54 -8.02 20.41 4.86
N GLY A 55 -8.94 21.38 4.93
CA GLY A 55 -10.13 21.40 4.07
C GLY A 55 -11.25 20.44 4.48
N CYS A 56 -11.27 19.98 5.74
CA CYS A 56 -12.34 19.16 6.30
C CYS A 56 -12.99 19.83 7.52
N ASP A 57 -14.29 19.57 7.72
CA ASP A 57 -14.95 19.83 9.00
C ASP A 57 -14.55 18.77 10.06
N ALA A 58 -14.89 19.02 11.32
CA ALA A 58 -14.53 18.13 12.43
C ALA A 58 -15.11 16.71 12.29
N LYS A 59 -16.26 16.55 11.64
CA LYS A 59 -16.92 15.25 11.45
C LYS A 59 -16.18 14.40 10.42
N ARG A 60 -15.61 15.03 9.39
CA ARG A 60 -14.82 14.36 8.34
C ARG A 60 -13.33 14.25 8.67
N ALA A 61 -12.85 15.01 9.64
CA ALA A 61 -11.43 15.06 10.01
C ALA A 61 -10.91 13.70 10.51
N GLU A 62 -11.73 12.95 11.25
CA GLU A 62 -11.35 11.63 11.76
C GLU A 62 -11.14 10.62 10.63
N ASP A 63 -12.14 10.46 9.74
CA ASP A 63 -12.04 9.57 8.59
C ASP A 63 -10.90 9.96 7.67
N ALA A 64 -10.72 11.27 7.41
CA ALA A 64 -9.64 11.75 6.57
C ALA A 64 -8.25 11.52 7.21
N ALA A 65 -8.11 11.67 8.53
CA ALA A 65 -6.89 11.39 9.24
C ALA A 65 -6.56 9.88 9.21
N TYR A 66 -7.57 9.04 9.39
CA TYR A 66 -7.42 7.59 9.31
C TYR A 66 -7.00 7.14 7.90
N GLU A 67 -7.66 7.65 6.87
CA GLU A 67 -7.33 7.35 5.46
C GLU A 67 -5.94 7.88 5.09
N LEU A 68 -5.55 9.06 5.58
CA LEU A 68 -4.20 9.61 5.37
C LEU A 68 -3.12 8.75 6.01
N ALA A 69 -3.32 8.35 7.27
CA ALA A 69 -2.39 7.45 7.96
C ALA A 69 -2.32 6.08 7.27
N THR A 70 -3.47 5.56 6.82
CA THR A 70 -3.56 4.29 6.08
C THR A 70 -2.80 4.37 4.77
N SER A 71 -3.01 5.44 3.99
CA SER A 71 -2.30 5.68 2.73
C SER A 71 -0.79 5.76 2.92
N ALA A 72 -0.33 6.41 4.00
CA ALA A 72 1.09 6.48 4.34
C ALA A 72 1.67 5.10 4.66
N LEU A 73 0.93 4.28 5.41
CA LEU A 73 1.32 2.91 5.71
C LEU A 73 1.30 2.01 4.46
N ASP A 74 0.30 2.17 3.59
CA ASP A 74 0.19 1.43 2.33
C ASP A 74 1.39 1.71 1.41
N CYS A 75 1.83 2.97 1.34
CA CYS A 75 3.06 3.35 0.63
C CYS A 75 4.32 2.78 1.29
N LEU A 76 4.34 2.68 2.62
CA LEU A 76 5.48 2.12 3.35
C LEU A 76 5.68 0.62 3.07
N TYR A 77 4.61 -0.13 2.80
CA TYR A 77 4.69 -1.56 2.53
C TYR A 77 5.53 -1.92 1.32
N PHE A 78 5.42 -1.17 0.23
CA PHE A 78 6.21 -1.45 -0.97
C PHE A 78 7.64 -0.90 -0.85
N LEU A 79 7.86 0.22 -0.13
CA LEU A 79 9.21 0.77 0.08
C LEU A 79 10.15 -0.16 0.87
N ILE A 80 9.61 -0.85 1.87
CA ILE A 80 10.42 -1.71 2.77
C ILE A 80 10.32 -3.19 2.35
N GLY A 81 9.50 -3.48 1.33
CA GLY A 81 9.26 -4.81 0.81
C GLY A 81 8.18 -5.57 1.58
N ARG A 82 7.35 -6.30 0.83
CA ARG A 82 6.18 -7.02 1.33
C ARG A 82 6.47 -8.05 2.44
N GLN A 83 7.60 -8.75 2.36
CA GLN A 83 7.91 -9.89 3.25
C GLN A 83 8.21 -9.47 4.69
N GLY A 84 8.60 -8.22 4.92
CA GLY A 84 8.90 -7.68 6.25
C GLY A 84 7.77 -6.89 6.90
N THR A 85 6.63 -6.68 6.23
CA THR A 85 5.67 -5.65 6.67
C THR A 85 4.23 -6.12 6.84
N TYR A 86 3.94 -7.38 6.50
CA TYR A 86 2.58 -7.97 6.54
C TYR A 86 1.89 -8.01 7.91
N ARG A 87 2.61 -7.75 9.01
CA ARG A 87 2.05 -7.68 10.39
C ARG A 87 1.83 -6.26 10.89
N VAL A 88 2.25 -5.25 10.15
CA VAL A 88 2.11 -3.85 10.55
C VAL A 88 0.72 -3.41 10.14
N GLU A 89 -0.09 -2.90 11.06
CA GLU A 89 -1.46 -2.45 10.79
C GLU A 89 -1.75 -1.19 11.61
N ILE A 90 -2.74 -0.39 11.18
CA ILE A 90 -3.26 0.69 12.02
C ILE A 90 -4.16 0.07 13.07
N GLY A 91 -3.73 0.16 14.34
CA GLY A 91 -4.49 -0.35 15.45
C GLY A 91 -5.80 0.41 15.63
N ARG A 92 -6.93 -0.32 15.63
CA ARG A 92 -8.24 0.17 16.12
C ARG A 92 -8.66 -0.50 17.43
N PHE A 93 -8.23 -1.74 17.66
CA PHE A 93 -8.57 -2.54 18.84
C PHE A 93 -7.35 -2.77 19.74
N LYS A 94 -7.60 -2.79 21.05
CA LYS A 94 -6.62 -3.18 22.06
C LYS A 94 -6.65 -4.71 22.20
N LEU A 95 -5.64 -5.38 21.66
CA LEU A 95 -5.35 -6.78 21.95
C LEU A 95 -3.91 -6.84 22.47
N ALA A 96 -3.72 -7.34 23.69
CA ALA A 96 -2.37 -7.47 24.26
C ALA A 96 -1.59 -8.60 23.59
N SER A 97 -2.30 -9.62 23.11
CA SER A 97 -1.79 -10.71 22.28
C SER A 97 -2.95 -11.34 21.50
N ASP A 98 -2.65 -11.96 20.37
CA ASP A 98 -3.56 -12.82 19.61
C ASP A 98 -3.12 -14.27 19.84
N ASN A 99 -3.61 -14.85 20.94
CA ASN A 99 -3.35 -16.24 21.27
C ASN A 99 -4.47 -17.07 20.68
N ARG A 100 -4.13 -18.00 19.79
CA ARG A 100 -5.10 -18.92 19.18
C ARG A 100 -4.72 -20.35 19.51
N ALA A 101 -5.70 -21.16 19.82
CA ALA A 101 -5.57 -22.60 19.89
C ALA A 101 -6.39 -23.21 18.76
N LEU A 102 -5.80 -24.17 18.06
CA LEU A 102 -6.46 -25.02 17.09
C LEU A 102 -6.34 -26.45 17.60
N ALA A 103 -7.42 -27.21 17.58
CA ALA A 103 -7.38 -28.64 17.85
C ALA A 103 -8.13 -29.37 16.73
N TRP A 104 -7.60 -30.50 16.30
CA TRP A 104 -8.22 -31.35 15.28
C TRP A 104 -7.87 -32.81 15.54
N VAL A 105 -8.72 -33.72 15.05
CA VAL A 105 -8.48 -35.17 15.14
C VAL A 105 -7.94 -35.64 13.80
N SER A 106 -6.78 -36.28 13.81
CA SER A 106 -6.14 -36.87 12.63
C SER A 106 -6.88 -38.13 12.17
N PRO A 107 -6.66 -38.59 10.92
CA PRO A 107 -7.31 -39.80 10.38
C PRO A 107 -7.04 -41.09 11.18
N ASP A 108 -5.98 -41.12 12.00
CA ASP A 108 -5.62 -42.22 12.89
C ASP A 108 -6.27 -42.10 14.29
N ASN A 109 -7.27 -41.23 14.44
CA ASN A 109 -7.91 -40.88 15.71
C ASN A 109 -6.99 -40.24 16.76
N SER A 110 -5.83 -39.72 16.37
CA SER A 110 -4.99 -38.93 17.28
C SER A 110 -5.50 -37.49 17.40
N LEU A 111 -5.55 -36.97 18.63
CA LEU A 111 -5.85 -35.55 18.89
C LEU A 111 -4.58 -34.72 18.67
N MET A 112 -4.65 -33.81 17.71
CA MET A 112 -3.61 -32.82 17.44
C MET A 112 -4.04 -31.47 18.01
N VAL A 113 -3.13 -30.81 18.72
CA VAL A 113 -3.36 -29.47 19.28
C VAL A 113 -2.21 -28.57 18.87
N GLN A 114 -2.53 -27.42 18.31
CA GLN A 114 -1.59 -26.37 18.00
C GLN A 114 -1.99 -25.11 18.73
N THR A 115 -1.06 -24.54 19.49
CA THR A 115 -1.20 -23.17 19.97
C THR A 115 -0.34 -22.26 19.11
N SER A 116 -0.88 -21.10 18.77
CA SER A 116 -0.14 -20.03 18.13
C SER A 116 -0.18 -18.82 19.04
N TYR A 117 1.00 -18.30 19.32
CA TYR A 117 1.17 -17.08 20.10
C TYR A 117 1.54 -15.95 19.14
N GLY A 118 0.63 -15.03 18.90
CA GLY A 118 0.90 -13.80 18.18
C GLY A 118 1.07 -12.66 19.18
N SER A 119 2.30 -12.18 19.41
CA SER A 119 2.43 -10.84 19.97
C SER A 119 2.11 -9.85 18.84
N LEU A 120 1.19 -8.90 19.07
CA LEU A 120 1.02 -7.74 18.19
C LEU A 120 2.25 -6.79 18.26
N ASP A 121 3.19 -7.13 19.13
CA ASP A 121 4.50 -6.54 19.32
C ASP A 121 5.54 -6.97 18.26
N ALA A 122 5.25 -8.05 17.52
CA ALA A 122 6.08 -8.55 16.43
C ALA A 122 5.90 -7.67 15.18
N MET A 123 6.47 -6.47 15.22
CA MET A 123 6.78 -5.75 13.99
C MET A 123 7.62 -6.67 13.10
N GLY A 124 7.25 -6.80 11.83
CA GLY A 124 8.13 -7.46 10.85
C GLY A 124 9.34 -6.60 10.48
N PHE A 125 9.37 -5.33 10.92
CA PHE A 125 10.53 -4.46 10.75
C PHE A 125 11.67 -4.86 11.67
N LYS A 126 12.86 -5.05 11.10
CA LYS A 126 14.10 -5.27 11.86
C LYS A 126 14.41 -4.05 12.74
N ASP A 127 15.08 -4.28 13.88
CA ASP A 127 15.59 -3.18 14.71
C ASP A 127 16.48 -2.26 13.87
N GLY A 128 16.19 -0.96 13.90
CA GLY A 128 16.92 0.04 13.12
C GLY A 128 16.42 0.26 11.69
N TRP A 129 15.31 -0.34 11.25
CA TRP A 129 14.72 -0.16 9.91
C TRP A 129 14.58 1.31 9.47
N SER A 130 14.36 2.24 10.40
CA SER A 130 14.29 3.67 10.11
C SER A 130 15.59 4.26 9.54
N LYS A 131 16.73 3.56 9.68
CA LYS A 131 17.98 3.90 9.00
C LYS A 131 17.94 3.53 7.51
N ASP A 132 17.20 2.49 7.14
CA ASP A 132 17.03 2.11 5.74
C ASP A 132 16.26 3.20 4.97
N LEU A 133 15.37 3.92 5.65
CA LEU A 133 14.71 5.12 5.11
C LEU A 133 15.67 6.28 4.81
N GLN A 134 16.89 6.27 5.37
CA GLN A 134 17.88 7.31 5.14
C GLN A 134 18.80 7.00 3.96
N ARG A 135 18.68 5.81 3.34
CA ARG A 135 19.46 5.49 2.14
C ARG A 135 19.08 6.44 0.99
N PRO A 136 20.04 6.87 0.15
CA PRO A 136 19.76 7.84 -0.92
C PRO A 136 18.66 7.41 -1.90
N ASP A 137 18.66 6.13 -2.30
CA ASP A 137 17.66 5.52 -3.20
C ASP A 137 16.25 5.49 -2.59
N VAL A 138 16.16 5.25 -1.28
CA VAL A 138 14.90 5.28 -0.54
C VAL A 138 14.42 6.71 -0.32
N LYS A 139 15.34 7.66 -0.14
CA LYS A 139 15.01 9.08 0.08
C LYS A 139 14.28 9.71 -1.11
N GLU A 140 14.72 9.44 -2.33
CA GLU A 140 14.01 9.93 -3.53
C GLU A 140 12.58 9.38 -3.57
N SER A 141 12.42 8.07 -3.35
CA SER A 141 11.12 7.42 -3.30
C SER A 141 10.24 8.01 -2.17
N LEU A 142 10.81 8.32 -1.01
CA LEU A 142 10.12 8.99 0.09
C LEU A 142 9.68 10.42 -0.26
N ASP A 143 10.47 11.18 -1.01
CA ASP A 143 10.09 12.52 -1.44
C ASP A 143 8.92 12.48 -2.46
N LEU A 144 8.90 11.48 -3.34
CA LEU A 144 7.76 11.22 -4.23
C LEU A 144 6.53 10.77 -3.43
N ILE A 145 6.69 9.85 -2.46
CA ILE A 145 5.61 9.40 -1.57
C ILE A 145 5.04 10.55 -0.74
N ARG A 146 5.90 11.43 -0.21
CA ARG A 146 5.45 12.65 0.45
C ARG A 146 4.57 13.48 -0.49
N THR A 147 4.98 13.62 -1.75
CA THR A 147 4.23 14.38 -2.77
C THR A 147 2.85 13.76 -3.05
N VAL A 148 2.72 12.43 -3.12
CA VAL A 148 1.40 11.78 -3.28
C VAL A 148 0.54 11.91 -2.04
N ILE A 149 1.11 11.68 -0.85
CA ILE A 149 0.37 11.75 0.43
C ILE A 149 -0.17 13.16 0.69
N GLU A 150 0.52 14.21 0.25
CA GLU A 150 0.02 15.59 0.33
C GLU A 150 -1.35 15.79 -0.34
N ALA A 151 -1.68 14.99 -1.38
CA ALA A 151 -2.99 15.02 -2.02
C ALA A 151 -4.14 14.59 -1.09
N LYS A 152 -3.85 13.76 -0.08
CA LYS A 152 -4.80 13.35 0.97
C LYS A 152 -4.75 14.25 2.20
N ALA A 153 -3.64 14.94 2.42
CA ALA A 153 -3.47 15.86 3.55
C ALA A 153 -4.19 17.21 3.34
N ASP A 154 -4.47 17.61 2.10
CA ASP A 154 -5.25 18.82 1.81
C ASP A 154 -6.37 18.52 0.82
N LEU A 155 -7.60 18.38 1.32
CA LEU A 155 -8.78 17.97 0.54
C LEU A 155 -9.22 19.03 -0.50
N ARG A 156 -8.60 20.21 -0.49
CA ARG A 156 -8.86 21.28 -1.47
C ARG A 156 -8.01 21.11 -2.73
N ILE A 157 -6.93 20.35 -2.65
CA ILE A 157 -5.99 20.14 -3.75
C ILE A 157 -6.47 18.95 -4.59
N ARG A 158 -6.55 19.13 -5.91
CA ARG A 158 -6.82 18.04 -6.86
C ARG A 158 -5.53 17.60 -7.53
N ARG A 159 -5.11 16.37 -7.26
CA ARG A 159 -3.98 15.69 -7.92
C ARG A 159 -4.44 14.31 -8.41
N PRO A 160 -5.05 14.23 -9.61
CA PRO A 160 -5.67 12.99 -10.09
C PRO A 160 -4.70 11.81 -10.16
N LEU A 161 -3.48 12.04 -10.67
CA LEU A 161 -2.46 10.98 -10.76
C LEU A 161 -1.98 10.54 -9.38
N ALA A 162 -1.84 11.47 -8.43
CA ALA A 162 -1.48 11.10 -7.07
C ALA A 162 -2.57 10.24 -6.40
N ASN A 163 -3.84 10.59 -6.58
CA ASN A 163 -4.96 9.80 -6.07
C ASN A 163 -5.02 8.40 -6.72
N ARG A 164 -4.81 8.31 -8.04
CA ARG A 164 -4.72 7.02 -8.74
C ARG A 164 -3.60 6.14 -8.16
N PHE A 165 -2.43 6.73 -7.89
CA PHE A 165 -1.33 6.02 -7.25
C PHE A 165 -1.70 5.53 -5.84
N LEU A 166 -2.29 6.39 -5.01
CA LEU A 166 -2.69 6.03 -3.64
C LEU A 166 -3.77 4.94 -3.61
N GLU A 167 -4.69 4.93 -4.56
CA GLU A 167 -5.69 3.86 -4.70
C GLU A 167 -5.04 2.52 -5.06
N ALA A 168 -4.05 2.52 -5.95
CA ALA A 168 -3.28 1.32 -6.25
C ALA A 168 -2.45 0.84 -5.04
N ALA A 169 -1.79 1.77 -4.34
CA ALA A 169 -1.04 1.47 -3.13
C ALA A 169 -1.94 0.86 -2.04
N ARG A 170 -3.18 1.34 -1.90
CA ARG A 170 -4.18 0.76 -0.99
C ARG A 170 -4.49 -0.69 -1.34
N TRP A 171 -4.83 -0.99 -2.60
CA TRP A 171 -5.07 -2.36 -3.04
C TRP A 171 -3.88 -3.27 -2.77
N PHE A 172 -2.67 -2.79 -3.04
CA PHE A 172 -1.44 -3.51 -2.73
C PHE A 172 -1.29 -3.76 -1.22
N GLY A 173 -1.42 -2.74 -0.39
CA GLY A 173 -1.28 -2.83 1.07
C GLY A 173 -2.34 -3.73 1.72
N GLU A 174 -3.57 -3.74 1.20
CA GLU A 174 -4.59 -4.71 1.58
C GLU A 174 -4.19 -6.14 1.18
N GLY A 175 -3.58 -6.34 0.01
CA GLY A 175 -3.03 -7.62 -0.44
C GLY A 175 -1.86 -8.11 0.42
N VAL A 176 -0.97 -7.21 0.85
CA VAL A 176 0.14 -7.52 1.76
C VAL A 176 -0.38 -8.11 3.07
N ARG A 177 -1.40 -7.50 3.67
CA ARG A 177 -2.01 -7.90 4.95
C ARG A 177 -2.99 -9.08 4.86
N ASP A 178 -3.53 -9.36 3.69
CA ASP A 178 -4.51 -10.44 3.54
C ASP A 178 -3.91 -11.80 3.93
N ARG A 179 -4.69 -12.69 4.51
CA ARG A 179 -4.27 -14.05 4.88
C ARG A 179 -4.63 -15.08 3.82
N LYS A 180 -5.48 -14.72 2.85
CA LYS A 180 -6.00 -15.64 1.84
C LYS A 180 -5.29 -15.44 0.50
N SER A 181 -4.60 -16.47 0.02
CA SER A 181 -3.78 -16.45 -1.20
C SER A 181 -4.53 -15.97 -2.45
N HIS A 182 -5.74 -16.50 -2.70
CA HIS A 182 -6.57 -16.07 -3.83
C HIS A 182 -6.93 -14.57 -3.74
N SER A 183 -7.29 -14.09 -2.55
CA SER A 183 -7.65 -12.68 -2.32
C SER A 183 -6.43 -11.77 -2.51
N LYS A 184 -5.23 -12.19 -2.05
CA LYS A 184 -3.96 -11.49 -2.32
C LYS A 184 -3.76 -11.25 -3.82
N ILE A 185 -3.91 -12.30 -4.63
CA ILE A 185 -3.72 -12.21 -6.09
C ILE A 185 -4.68 -11.21 -6.70
N VAL A 186 -5.99 -11.31 -6.39
CA VAL A 186 -7.00 -10.37 -6.89
C VAL A 186 -6.61 -8.93 -6.55
N LYS A 187 -6.18 -8.66 -5.32
CA LYS A 187 -5.76 -7.33 -4.86
C LYS A 187 -4.49 -6.83 -5.55
N PHE A 188 -3.48 -7.67 -5.71
CA PHE A 188 -2.23 -7.29 -6.41
C PHE A 188 -2.49 -6.96 -7.88
N ILE A 189 -3.27 -7.78 -8.59
CA ILE A 189 -3.62 -7.49 -9.98
C ILE A 189 -4.52 -6.26 -10.08
N THR A 190 -5.44 -6.05 -9.13
CA THR A 190 -6.26 -4.82 -9.10
C THR A 190 -5.41 -3.56 -8.88
N ALA A 191 -4.36 -3.65 -8.06
CA ALA A 191 -3.40 -2.55 -7.89
C ALA A 191 -2.71 -2.21 -9.22
N ILE A 192 -2.26 -3.22 -9.96
CA ILE A 192 -1.66 -3.06 -11.30
C ILE A 192 -2.68 -2.44 -12.27
N GLU A 193 -3.88 -3.03 -12.38
CA GLU A 193 -4.98 -2.53 -13.23
C GLU A 193 -5.25 -1.05 -12.96
N ARG A 194 -5.30 -0.65 -11.68
CA ARG A 194 -5.56 0.74 -11.30
C ARG A 194 -4.49 1.69 -11.81
N LEU A 195 -3.27 1.24 -11.98
CA LEU A 195 -2.19 2.05 -12.51
C LEU A 195 -2.16 2.10 -14.03
N VAL A 196 -2.39 0.98 -14.73
CA VAL A 196 -2.15 0.89 -16.18
C VAL A 196 -3.41 0.93 -17.05
N VAL A 197 -4.59 0.68 -16.47
CA VAL A 197 -5.86 0.76 -17.21
C VAL A 197 -6.35 2.21 -17.19
N ALA A 198 -6.35 2.82 -18.37
CA ALA A 198 -6.85 4.17 -18.61
C ALA A 198 -7.38 4.25 -20.04
N GLY A 199 -8.55 4.85 -20.20
CA GLY A 199 -9.26 4.90 -21.47
C GLY A 199 -10.01 3.61 -21.80
N LYS A 200 -10.54 3.52 -23.03
CA LYS A 200 -11.23 2.32 -23.51
C LYS A 200 -10.22 1.28 -23.98
N SER A 201 -10.49 0.02 -23.67
CA SER A 201 -9.69 -1.13 -24.09
C SER A 201 -10.61 -2.31 -24.37
N ASP A 202 -10.48 -2.92 -25.55
CA ASP A 202 -11.27 -4.08 -25.94
C ASP A 202 -10.70 -5.39 -25.34
N ASP A 203 -9.37 -5.47 -25.17
CA ASP A 203 -8.68 -6.56 -24.46
C ASP A 203 -7.88 -6.00 -23.27
N ILE A 204 -8.50 -6.08 -22.09
CA ILE A 204 -7.89 -5.60 -20.84
C ILE A 204 -6.64 -6.42 -20.48
N SER A 205 -6.65 -7.73 -20.73
CA SER A 205 -5.52 -8.61 -20.39
C SER A 205 -4.28 -8.23 -21.19
N GLU A 206 -4.43 -8.08 -22.50
CA GLU A 206 -3.35 -7.68 -23.39
C GLU A 206 -2.87 -6.26 -23.10
N THR A 207 -3.80 -5.33 -22.81
CA THR A 207 -3.46 -3.94 -22.46
C THR A 207 -2.66 -3.86 -21.16
N VAL A 208 -3.09 -4.57 -20.11
CA VAL A 208 -2.37 -4.63 -18.84
C VAL A 208 -0.99 -5.25 -19.03
N ALA A 209 -0.90 -6.39 -19.72
CA ALA A 209 0.37 -7.08 -19.94
C ALA A 209 1.38 -6.22 -20.71
N THR A 210 0.92 -5.58 -21.79
CA THR A 210 1.75 -4.72 -22.63
C THR A 210 2.21 -3.48 -21.87
N ARG A 211 1.29 -2.72 -21.25
CA ARG A 211 1.64 -1.48 -20.55
C ARG A 211 2.55 -1.71 -19.35
N VAL A 212 2.38 -2.80 -18.60
CA VAL A 212 3.30 -3.12 -17.51
C VAL A 212 4.69 -3.42 -18.07
N ALA A 213 4.80 -4.25 -19.12
CA ALA A 213 6.10 -4.54 -19.74
C ALA A 213 6.78 -3.29 -20.30
N ASP A 214 6.03 -2.41 -20.97
CA ASP A 214 6.54 -1.13 -21.48
C ASP A 214 7.10 -0.24 -20.36
N LEU A 215 6.44 -0.23 -19.20
CA LEU A 215 6.86 0.57 -18.06
C LEU A 215 8.07 -0.04 -17.36
N THR A 216 8.08 -1.35 -17.16
CA THR A 216 9.08 -2.01 -16.30
C THR A 216 10.32 -2.48 -17.04
N ILE A 217 10.40 -2.34 -18.36
CA ILE A 217 11.61 -2.68 -19.11
C ILE A 217 12.84 -1.93 -18.56
N GLU A 218 13.90 -2.67 -18.22
CA GLU A 218 15.12 -2.12 -17.58
C GLU A 218 16.23 -1.79 -18.57
N SER A 219 16.18 -2.39 -19.76
CA SER A 219 17.15 -2.23 -20.84
C SER A 219 16.43 -2.27 -22.19
N ASP A 220 17.15 -1.97 -23.26
CA ASP A 220 16.62 -2.07 -24.63
C ASP A 220 16.48 -3.55 -25.11
N ASP A 221 16.37 -4.50 -24.17
CA ASP A 221 16.30 -5.94 -24.41
C ASP A 221 14.86 -6.40 -24.68
N VAL A 222 14.57 -6.69 -25.94
CA VAL A 222 13.30 -7.25 -26.40
C VAL A 222 12.94 -8.55 -25.67
N ALA A 223 13.93 -9.38 -25.34
CA ALA A 223 13.69 -10.65 -24.65
C ALA A 223 13.26 -10.45 -23.18
N ASP A 224 13.77 -9.40 -22.52
CA ASP A 224 13.27 -8.98 -21.21
C ASP A 224 11.82 -8.51 -21.31
N TRP A 225 11.51 -7.65 -22.29
CA TRP A 225 10.16 -7.16 -22.51
C TRP A 225 9.15 -8.30 -22.73
N GLU A 226 9.45 -9.23 -23.64
CA GLU A 226 8.59 -10.40 -23.93
C GLU A 226 8.39 -11.27 -22.68
N ARG A 227 9.45 -11.47 -21.90
CA ARG A 227 9.39 -12.20 -20.63
C ARG A 227 8.47 -11.49 -19.62
N LYS A 228 8.65 -10.17 -19.41
CA LYS A 228 7.82 -9.39 -18.49
C LYS A 228 6.36 -9.39 -18.93
N LYS A 229 6.09 -9.20 -20.22
CA LYS A 229 4.74 -9.29 -20.80
C LYS A 229 4.09 -10.66 -20.55
N ALA A 230 4.80 -11.74 -20.80
CA ALA A 230 4.31 -13.10 -20.56
C ALA A 230 4.03 -13.36 -19.07
N CYS A 231 4.89 -12.88 -18.17
CA CYS A 231 4.69 -12.96 -16.72
C CYS A 231 3.41 -12.24 -16.27
N VAL A 232 3.18 -11.01 -16.75
CA VAL A 232 1.98 -10.24 -16.40
C VAL A 232 0.73 -10.90 -16.97
N LYS A 233 0.76 -11.36 -18.23
CA LYS A 233 -0.36 -12.06 -18.86
C LYS A 233 -0.75 -13.32 -18.09
N LYS A 234 0.24 -14.10 -17.63
CA LYS A 234 0.02 -15.26 -16.76
C LYS A 234 -0.61 -14.86 -15.43
N ALA A 235 -0.10 -13.82 -14.78
CA ALA A 235 -0.61 -13.34 -13.50
C ALA A 235 -2.07 -12.84 -13.59
N TYR A 236 -2.37 -12.10 -14.66
CA TYR A 236 -3.73 -11.66 -14.98
C TYR A 236 -4.66 -12.84 -15.25
N GLY A 237 -4.17 -13.85 -16.00
CA GLY A 237 -4.90 -15.10 -16.25
C GLY A 237 -5.33 -15.80 -14.96
N VAL A 238 -4.42 -15.94 -13.98
CA VAL A 238 -4.75 -16.53 -12.68
C VAL A 238 -5.83 -15.74 -11.94
N ARG A 239 -5.77 -14.39 -11.96
CA ARG A 239 -6.82 -13.55 -11.37
C ARG A 239 -8.15 -13.72 -12.10
N SER A 240 -8.13 -13.77 -13.42
CA SER A 240 -9.32 -13.98 -14.25
C SER A 240 -9.97 -15.32 -13.92
N ASP A 241 -9.21 -16.40 -13.88
CA ASP A 241 -9.69 -17.74 -13.56
C ASP A 241 -10.27 -17.82 -12.14
N LEU A 242 -9.66 -17.13 -11.17
CA LEU A 242 -10.19 -17.04 -9.81
C LEU A 242 -11.54 -16.33 -9.75
N VAL A 243 -11.68 -15.19 -10.46
CA VAL A 243 -12.91 -14.39 -10.47
C VAL A 243 -14.05 -15.11 -11.19
N HIS A 244 -13.73 -15.83 -12.27
CA HIS A 244 -14.71 -16.58 -13.05
C HIS A 244 -14.97 -18.01 -12.52
N GLY A 245 -14.24 -18.45 -11.49
CA GLY A 245 -14.41 -19.77 -10.88
C GLY A 245 -13.80 -20.93 -11.68
N SER A 246 -12.98 -20.65 -12.69
CA SER A 246 -12.28 -21.64 -13.52
C SER A 246 -11.17 -22.37 -12.76
N VAL A 247 -10.65 -21.80 -11.68
CA VAL A 247 -9.67 -22.43 -10.79
C VAL A 247 -10.14 -22.37 -9.34
N SER A 248 -9.91 -23.46 -8.60
CA SER A 248 -10.18 -23.50 -7.16
C SER A 248 -9.31 -22.49 -6.42
N PRO A 249 -9.87 -21.68 -5.49
CA PRO A 249 -9.10 -20.77 -4.62
C PRO A 249 -8.05 -21.44 -3.73
N PHE A 250 -8.08 -22.77 -3.65
CA PHE A 250 -7.20 -23.61 -2.84
C PHE A 250 -6.21 -24.43 -3.68
N SER A 251 -6.14 -24.20 -5.00
CA SER A 251 -5.21 -24.94 -5.84
C SER A 251 -3.75 -24.56 -5.58
N ASP A 252 -2.84 -25.50 -5.79
CA ASP A 252 -1.39 -25.26 -5.71
C ASP A 252 -0.91 -24.18 -6.69
N SER A 253 -1.54 -24.08 -7.88
CA SER A 253 -1.19 -23.06 -8.87
C SER A 253 -1.46 -21.65 -8.34
N VAL A 254 -2.55 -21.44 -7.60
CA VAL A 254 -2.87 -20.18 -6.93
C VAL A 254 -1.83 -19.89 -5.86
N LEU A 255 -1.52 -20.86 -4.99
CA LEU A 255 -0.52 -20.69 -3.92
C LEU A 255 0.85 -20.28 -4.46
N LYS A 256 1.32 -20.95 -5.53
CA LYS A 256 2.62 -20.68 -6.17
C LYS A 256 2.67 -19.31 -6.86
N SER A 257 1.52 -18.76 -7.27
CA SER A 257 1.45 -17.48 -8.00
C SER A 257 1.44 -16.25 -7.10
N VAL A 258 1.20 -16.41 -5.79
CA VAL A 258 1.07 -15.27 -4.86
C VAL A 258 2.32 -14.39 -4.85
N SER A 259 3.51 -14.99 -4.78
CA SER A 259 4.74 -14.21 -4.70
C SER A 259 4.95 -13.41 -5.97
N SER A 260 4.92 -14.06 -7.13
CA SER A 260 5.14 -13.40 -8.41
C SER A 260 4.11 -12.29 -8.69
N CYS A 261 2.84 -12.47 -8.29
CA CYS A 261 1.85 -11.40 -8.42
C CYS A 261 2.15 -10.21 -7.51
N GLY A 262 2.62 -10.49 -6.28
CA GLY A 262 3.03 -9.44 -5.35
C GLY A 262 4.26 -8.69 -5.83
N ASP A 263 5.26 -9.41 -6.33
CA ASP A 263 6.52 -8.84 -6.83
C ASP A 263 6.26 -7.97 -8.08
N LEU A 264 5.40 -8.42 -9.01
CA LEU A 264 4.96 -7.63 -10.16
C LEU A 264 4.23 -6.34 -9.74
N ALA A 265 3.36 -6.40 -8.74
CA ALA A 265 2.63 -5.23 -8.27
C ALA A 265 3.56 -4.21 -7.57
N GLU A 266 4.52 -4.70 -6.79
CA GLU A 266 5.56 -3.90 -6.13
C GLU A 266 6.44 -3.18 -7.16
N GLU A 267 6.94 -3.91 -8.17
CA GLU A 267 7.74 -3.36 -9.27
C GLU A 267 6.96 -2.32 -10.09
N THR A 268 5.69 -2.59 -10.40
CA THR A 268 4.83 -1.66 -11.15
C THR A 268 4.58 -0.36 -10.38
N LEU A 269 4.28 -0.47 -9.07
CA LEU A 269 4.11 0.70 -8.18
C LEU A 269 5.38 1.54 -8.14
N TYR A 270 6.53 0.90 -7.89
CA TYR A 270 7.82 1.59 -7.85
C TYR A 270 8.10 2.32 -9.16
N THR A 271 7.97 1.60 -10.28
CA THR A 271 8.29 2.13 -11.62
C THR A 271 7.40 3.30 -12.01
N ILE A 272 6.08 3.21 -11.77
CA ILE A 272 5.17 4.31 -12.11
C ILE A 272 5.40 5.53 -11.24
N LEU A 273 5.66 5.36 -9.94
CA LEU A 273 5.98 6.47 -9.05
C LEU A 273 7.15 7.29 -9.60
N HIS A 274 8.21 6.58 -10.03
CA HIS A 274 9.43 7.18 -10.57
C HIS A 274 9.25 7.71 -11.99
N ARG A 275 8.44 7.09 -12.86
CA ARG A 275 8.20 7.57 -14.23
C ARG A 275 7.26 8.79 -14.29
N ILE A 276 6.23 8.86 -13.45
CA ILE A 276 5.34 10.05 -13.39
C ILE A 276 6.10 11.25 -12.83
N ARG A 277 7.06 11.00 -11.91
CA ARG A 277 7.88 12.00 -11.22
C ARG A 277 7.04 13.02 -10.45
N LYS A 278 7.73 13.90 -9.72
CA LYS A 278 7.08 14.94 -8.92
C LYS A 278 6.11 15.81 -9.74
N ASP A 279 6.50 16.20 -10.94
CA ASP A 279 5.73 17.14 -11.77
C ASP A 279 4.38 16.55 -12.19
N GLY A 280 4.35 15.27 -12.59
CA GLY A 280 3.09 14.58 -12.89
C GLY A 280 2.23 14.35 -11.64
N LEU A 281 2.85 14.05 -10.49
CA LEU A 281 2.13 13.83 -9.24
C LEU A 281 1.46 15.10 -8.69
N ILE A 282 2.03 16.29 -8.94
CA ILE A 282 1.44 17.57 -8.53
C ILE A 282 0.53 18.19 -9.58
N ALA A 283 0.50 17.66 -10.81
CA ALA A 283 -0.26 18.23 -11.92
C ALA A 283 -1.76 18.29 -11.59
N PRO A 284 -2.37 19.50 -11.64
CA PRO A 284 -3.81 19.63 -11.48
C PRO A 284 -4.54 19.09 -12.72
N ASP A 285 -5.73 18.53 -12.50
CA ASP A 285 -6.72 18.26 -13.55
C ASP A 285 -6.27 17.38 -14.74
N VAL A 286 -5.31 16.48 -14.53
CA VAL A 286 -4.96 15.45 -15.52
C VAL A 286 -6.17 14.55 -15.77
N SER A 287 -6.70 14.60 -16.99
CA SER A 287 -7.80 13.76 -17.43
C SER A 287 -7.35 12.32 -17.68
N GLU A 288 -8.31 11.39 -17.65
CA GLU A 288 -8.04 9.99 -18.00
C GLU A 288 -7.51 9.83 -19.43
N LYS A 289 -7.96 10.69 -20.36
CA LYS A 289 -7.48 10.71 -21.74
C LYS A 289 -5.99 11.08 -21.80
N GLN A 290 -5.58 12.16 -21.12
CA GLN A 290 -4.18 12.58 -21.08
C GLN A 290 -3.28 11.52 -20.45
N TYR A 291 -3.77 10.82 -19.41
CA TYR A 291 -3.02 9.72 -18.81
C TYR A 291 -2.89 8.50 -19.75
N ALA A 292 -3.95 8.16 -20.49
CA ALA A 292 -3.90 7.13 -21.51
C ALA A 292 -2.91 7.50 -22.63
N GLU A 293 -2.93 8.75 -23.11
CA GLU A 293 -1.97 9.26 -24.11
C GLU A 293 -0.52 9.18 -23.61
N TRP A 294 -0.28 9.46 -22.32
CA TRP A 294 1.05 9.29 -21.72
C TRP A 294 1.52 7.83 -21.73
N LEU A 295 0.63 6.88 -21.38
CA LEU A 295 0.94 5.44 -21.44
C LEU A 295 1.25 5.00 -22.88
N GLU A 296 0.50 5.47 -23.88
CA GLU A 296 0.81 5.20 -25.28
C GLU A 296 2.15 5.85 -25.70
N GLY A 297 2.48 7.03 -25.19
CA GLY A 297 3.77 7.67 -25.42
C GLY A 297 4.94 6.82 -24.93
N VAL A 298 4.82 6.17 -23.76
CA VAL A 298 5.82 5.21 -23.26
C VAL A 298 5.97 4.05 -24.24
N ARG A 299 4.86 3.50 -24.74
CA ARG A 299 4.88 2.41 -25.71
C ARG A 299 5.59 2.78 -27.01
N HIS A 300 5.31 3.96 -27.57
CA HIS A 300 5.98 4.42 -28.80
C HIS A 300 7.50 4.49 -28.61
N TRP A 301 7.94 5.00 -27.46
CA TRP A 301 9.37 5.04 -27.11
C TRP A 301 9.99 3.63 -27.05
N VAL A 302 9.29 2.65 -26.45
CA VAL A 302 9.73 1.24 -26.42
C VAL A 302 9.80 0.64 -27.82
N THR A 303 8.80 0.89 -28.68
CA THR A 303 8.81 0.37 -30.06
C THR A 303 9.93 0.97 -30.90
N ASP A 304 10.25 2.25 -30.71
CA ASP A 304 11.35 2.93 -31.41
C ASP A 304 12.72 2.38 -31.00
N ILE A 305 12.86 1.98 -29.73
CA ILE A 305 14.06 1.27 -29.24
C ILE A 305 14.17 -0.10 -29.92
N HIS A 306 13.10 -0.89 -29.89
CA HIS A 306 13.10 -2.21 -30.50
C HIS A 306 13.36 -2.17 -32.01
N GLY A 307 12.80 -1.18 -32.72
CA GLY A 307 13.01 -0.99 -34.15
C GLY A 307 14.47 -0.68 -34.52
N ARG A 308 15.17 0.13 -33.70
CA ARG A 308 16.59 0.44 -33.91
C ARG A 308 17.49 -0.79 -33.74
N HIS A 309 17.22 -1.63 -32.75
CA HIS A 309 17.98 -2.88 -32.55
C HIS A 309 17.81 -3.92 -33.67
N GLN A 310 16.65 -3.94 -34.34
CA GLN A 310 16.44 -4.82 -35.49
C GLN A 310 17.22 -4.32 -36.71
N SER A 311 17.30 -3.00 -36.93
CA SER A 311 18.07 -2.41 -38.04
C SER A 311 19.60 -2.47 -37.87
N GLU A 312 20.11 -2.58 -36.65
CA GLU A 312 21.56 -2.69 -36.38
C GLU A 312 22.07 -4.14 -36.42
N ASN A 313 21.17 -5.12 -36.32
CA ASN A 313 21.47 -6.56 -36.37
C ASN A 313 21.07 -7.22 -37.70
N SER A 314 20.63 -6.45 -38.70
CA SER A 314 20.34 -6.90 -40.06
C SER A 314 21.36 -6.38 -41.07
#